data_AF-A0A8J3UB49-F1
#
_entry.id   AF-A0A8J3UB49-F1
#
_cell.length_a   1.000
_cell.length_b   1.000
_cell.length_c   1.000
_cell.angle_alpha   90.00
_cell.angle_beta   90.00
_cell.angle_gamma   90.00
#
_symmetry.space_group_name_H-M   'P 1'
#
loop_
_entity.id
_entity.type
_entity.pdbx_description
1 polymer ?
#
loop_
_entity_poly.entity_id
_entity_poly.type
_entity_poly.pdbx_seq_one_letter_code
_entity_poly.pdbx_strand_id
1 'polypeptide(L)'
;MSQQDDVPTAPWERPRKRQAPARIPLTRERIVEAAFVVLDRDGYDKLSMRQVAAELGVAVSALYVHVDDKDELLQLMYNRLFDDVELPEPDPETWQEQIKDFARDGRQRLLRHRDMARISMQHVPFTAELLPHVERLFGILRAGGLPDRVTAIAGDLLSTYMEGFTLEESMWQDRMKDSSWTVIGSRLENYFASLPPDRFPNLVALADLMVGETNDYRFELGLDIIVRGLASYGTHSDSDQDEAS
;
A
#
# COMPACT_ATOMS: atom_id res chain seq x y z
N MET A 1 -30.39 2.05 -56.56
CA MET A 1 -29.86 3.37 -56.96
C MET A 1 -30.87 4.43 -56.59
N SER A 2 -30.65 5.13 -55.47
CA SER A 2 -31.23 6.45 -55.21
C SER A 2 -30.10 7.29 -54.64
N GLN A 3 -29.61 8.22 -55.46
CA GLN A 3 -28.63 9.24 -55.08
C GLN A 3 -29.37 10.24 -54.20
N GLN A 4 -28.89 10.40 -52.96
CA GLN A 4 -29.30 11.51 -52.09
C GLN A 4 -28.40 12.69 -52.43
N ASP A 5 -29.03 13.80 -52.82
CA ASP A 5 -28.42 15.04 -53.28
C ASP A 5 -27.30 15.56 -52.37
N ASP A 6 -26.14 15.82 -52.97
CA ASP A 6 -25.03 16.58 -52.40
C ASP A 6 -25.33 18.07 -52.58
N VAL A 7 -26.04 18.66 -51.62
CA VAL A 7 -26.32 20.11 -51.61
C VAL A 7 -25.12 20.84 -50.98
N PRO A 8 -24.45 21.77 -51.69
CA PRO A 8 -23.32 22.49 -51.15
C PRO A 8 -23.76 23.42 -50.00
N THR A 9 -22.98 23.43 -48.92
CA THR A 9 -23.19 24.31 -47.76
C THR A 9 -23.15 25.78 -48.16
N ALA A 10 -24.08 26.60 -47.64
CA ALA A 10 -24.22 27.98 -48.08
C ALA A 10 -23.06 28.87 -47.60
N PRO A 11 -22.56 29.84 -48.39
CA PRO A 11 -21.39 30.67 -48.05
C PRO A 11 -21.49 31.50 -46.76
N TRP A 12 -22.69 31.66 -46.20
CA TRP A 12 -22.97 32.39 -44.95
C TRP A 12 -23.27 31.47 -43.77
N GLU A 13 -23.32 30.15 -43.96
CA GLU A 13 -23.44 29.19 -42.86
C GLU A 13 -22.10 29.04 -42.16
N ARG A 14 -21.97 29.68 -41.00
CA ARG A 14 -20.87 29.38 -40.08
C ARG A 14 -21.08 27.94 -39.59
N PRO A 15 -20.09 27.03 -39.73
CA PRO A 15 -20.23 25.68 -39.19
C PRO A 15 -20.57 25.79 -37.70
N ARG A 16 -21.69 25.21 -37.28
CA ARG A 16 -22.02 25.08 -35.86
C ARG A 16 -20.79 24.45 -35.20
N LYS A 17 -20.15 25.17 -34.26
CA LYS A 17 -19.09 24.60 -33.43
C LYS A 17 -19.62 23.28 -32.90
N ARG A 18 -19.01 22.18 -33.33
CA ARG A 18 -19.24 20.84 -32.80
C ARG A 18 -19.26 21.01 -31.28
N GLN A 19 -20.41 20.80 -30.64
CA GLN A 19 -20.49 20.92 -29.19
C GLN A 19 -19.40 20.00 -28.64
N ALA A 20 -18.44 20.60 -27.93
CA ALA A 20 -17.45 19.81 -27.22
C ALA A 20 -18.23 18.81 -26.36
N PRO A 21 -17.78 17.54 -26.27
CA PRO A 21 -18.43 16.58 -25.39
C PRO A 21 -18.62 17.22 -24.02
N ALA A 22 -19.79 17.00 -23.41
CA ALA A 22 -20.14 17.60 -22.12
C ALA A 22 -18.96 17.44 -21.15
N ARG A 23 -18.39 18.56 -20.70
CA ARG A 23 -17.23 18.53 -19.81
C ARG A 23 -17.67 17.84 -18.53
N ILE A 24 -17.16 16.62 -18.30
CA ILE A 24 -17.39 15.91 -17.05
C ILE A 24 -16.87 16.81 -15.93
N PRO A 25 -17.70 17.11 -14.90
CA PRO A 25 -17.27 17.94 -13.77
C PRO A 25 -16.00 17.41 -13.13
N LEU A 26 -15.12 18.31 -12.72
CA LEU A 26 -13.95 17.95 -11.93
C LEU A 26 -14.40 17.68 -10.49
N THR A 27 -13.94 16.57 -9.91
CA THR A 27 -14.23 16.18 -8.52
C THR A 27 -12.95 15.66 -7.86
N ARG A 28 -12.93 15.59 -6.53
CA ARG A 28 -11.77 15.07 -5.78
C ARG A 28 -11.43 13.64 -6.19
N GLU A 29 -12.45 12.81 -6.36
CA GLU A 29 -12.31 11.41 -6.77
C GLU A 29 -11.63 11.32 -8.14
N ARG A 30 -12.06 12.13 -9.12
CA ARG A 30 -11.43 12.16 -10.45
C ARG A 30 -9.98 12.64 -10.41
N ILE A 31 -9.64 13.54 -9.49
CA ILE A 31 -8.27 14.00 -9.29
C ILE A 31 -7.40 12.87 -8.73
N VAL A 32 -7.90 12.15 -7.72
CA VAL A 32 -7.21 11.00 -7.13
C VAL A 32 -7.00 9.88 -8.14
N GLU A 33 -8.03 9.52 -8.92
CA GLU A 33 -7.93 8.49 -9.97
C GLU A 33 -6.89 8.87 -11.04
N ALA A 34 -6.87 10.14 -11.47
CA ALA A 34 -5.84 10.62 -12.40
C ALA A 34 -4.43 10.61 -11.76
N ALA A 35 -4.33 10.88 -10.46
CA ALA A 35 -3.07 10.82 -9.73
C ALA A 35 -2.53 9.40 -9.65
N PHE A 36 -3.37 8.38 -9.46
CA PHE A 36 -2.96 6.97 -9.56
C PHE A 36 -2.41 6.63 -10.95
N VAL A 37 -3.09 7.08 -12.01
CA VAL A 37 -2.59 6.86 -13.39
C VAL A 37 -1.21 7.48 -13.60
N VAL A 38 -0.99 8.70 -13.11
CA VAL A 38 0.32 9.36 -13.19
C VAL A 38 1.35 8.62 -12.34
N LEU A 39 0.99 8.21 -11.13
CA LEU A 39 1.88 7.49 -10.21
C LEU A 39 2.34 6.16 -10.81
N ASP A 40 1.42 5.36 -11.35
CA ASP A 40 1.73 4.06 -11.95
C ASP A 40 2.62 4.19 -13.18
N ARG A 41 2.35 5.21 -14.02
CA ARG A 41 3.13 5.47 -15.23
C ARG A 41 4.52 6.03 -14.92
N ASP A 42 4.59 7.07 -14.09
CA ASP A 42 5.75 7.95 -13.99
C ASP A 42 6.52 7.79 -12.67
N GLY A 43 5.89 7.24 -11.62
CA GLY A 43 6.45 7.09 -10.29
C GLY A 43 6.32 8.35 -9.42
N TYR A 44 6.59 8.19 -8.13
CA TYR A 44 6.40 9.22 -7.10
C TYR A 44 7.17 10.51 -7.36
N ASP A 45 8.42 10.41 -7.82
CA ASP A 45 9.28 11.59 -8.02
C ASP A 45 8.78 12.50 -9.15
N LYS A 46 8.01 11.94 -10.09
CA LYS A 46 7.40 12.70 -11.19
C LYS A 46 6.02 13.23 -10.81
N LEU A 47 5.25 12.48 -9.99
CA LEU A 47 3.90 12.86 -9.57
C LEU A 47 3.85 14.32 -9.06
N SER A 48 3.09 15.16 -9.76
CA SER A 48 2.95 16.59 -9.47
C SER A 48 1.59 17.13 -9.91
N MET A 49 1.12 18.21 -9.29
CA MET A 49 -0.14 18.87 -9.65
C MET A 49 -0.24 19.19 -11.15
N ARG A 50 0.89 19.57 -11.78
CA ARG A 50 0.93 19.85 -13.21
C ARG A 50 0.69 18.60 -14.07
N GLN A 51 1.28 17.47 -13.69
CA GLN A 51 1.08 16.21 -14.42
C GLN A 51 -0.33 15.68 -14.26
N VAL A 52 -0.91 15.77 -13.05
CA VAL A 52 -2.30 15.37 -12.81
C VAL A 52 -3.27 16.25 -13.61
N ALA A 53 -3.03 17.57 -13.68
CA ALA A 53 -3.85 18.46 -14.49
C ALA A 53 -3.75 18.14 -15.99
N ALA A 54 -2.54 17.80 -16.46
CA ALA A 54 -2.30 17.39 -17.84
C ALA A 54 -3.00 16.06 -18.17
N GLU A 55 -2.96 15.08 -17.25
CA GLU A 55 -3.69 13.82 -17.36
C GLU A 55 -5.21 14.04 -17.51
N LEU A 56 -5.75 14.99 -16.75
CA LEU A 56 -7.17 15.37 -16.80
C LEU A 56 -7.54 16.31 -17.96
N GLY A 57 -6.56 16.86 -18.68
CA GLY A 57 -6.78 17.86 -19.73
C GLY A 57 -7.35 19.18 -19.21
N VAL A 58 -7.03 19.58 -17.97
CA VAL A 58 -7.52 20.80 -17.32
C VAL A 58 -6.37 21.74 -16.96
N ALA A 59 -6.70 23.00 -16.65
CA ALA A 59 -5.73 23.93 -16.09
C ALA A 59 -5.38 23.54 -14.64
N VAL A 60 -4.13 23.69 -14.22
CA VAL A 60 -3.68 23.39 -12.85
C VAL A 60 -4.48 24.17 -11.81
N SER A 61 -4.86 25.42 -12.12
CA SER A 61 -5.70 26.25 -11.24
C SER A 61 -7.07 25.64 -10.93
N ALA A 62 -7.59 24.77 -11.79
CA ALA A 62 -8.85 24.07 -11.52
C ALA A 62 -8.68 22.98 -10.46
N LEU A 63 -7.50 22.36 -10.34
CA LEU A 63 -7.24 21.36 -9.30
C LEU A 63 -7.25 22.00 -7.90
N TYR A 64 -6.65 23.18 -7.78
CA TYR A 64 -6.56 23.93 -6.51
C TYR A 64 -7.90 24.40 -5.94
N VAL A 65 -9.01 24.21 -6.67
CA VAL A 65 -10.36 24.41 -6.13
C VAL A 65 -10.79 23.22 -5.27
N HIS A 66 -10.19 22.05 -5.48
CA HIS A 66 -10.55 20.79 -4.84
C HIS A 66 -9.49 20.25 -3.89
N VAL A 67 -8.21 20.52 -4.19
CA VAL A 67 -7.04 20.01 -3.45
C VAL A 67 -5.99 21.12 -3.34
N ASP A 68 -5.62 21.47 -2.12
CA ASP A 68 -4.79 22.62 -1.75
C ASP A 68 -3.34 22.48 -2.25
N ASP A 69 -2.77 21.28 -2.15
CA ASP A 69 -1.38 21.02 -2.58
C ASP A 69 -1.11 19.54 -2.90
N LYS A 70 0.17 19.19 -3.14
CA LYS A 70 0.59 17.82 -3.41
C LYS A 70 0.43 16.93 -2.18
N ASP A 71 0.59 17.46 -0.97
CA ASP A 71 0.54 16.66 0.25
C ASP A 71 -0.91 16.26 0.57
N GLU A 72 -1.88 17.18 0.43
CA GLU A 72 -3.31 16.81 0.50
C GLU A 72 -3.66 15.78 -0.60
N LEU A 73 -3.12 15.93 -1.82
CA LEU A 73 -3.35 14.93 -2.87
C LEU A 73 -2.84 13.54 -2.46
N LEU A 74 -1.62 13.45 -1.93
CA LEU A 74 -1.03 12.18 -1.50
C LEU A 74 -1.82 11.55 -0.34
N GLN A 75 -2.31 12.37 0.60
CA GLN A 75 -3.18 11.92 1.68
C GLN A 75 -4.53 11.39 1.15
N LEU A 76 -5.13 12.07 0.18
CA LEU A 76 -6.37 11.61 -0.46
C LEU A 76 -6.16 10.30 -1.22
N MET A 77 -5.03 10.14 -1.92
CA MET A 77 -4.66 8.87 -2.57
C MET A 77 -4.49 7.75 -1.55
N TYR A 78 -3.89 8.04 -0.40
CA TYR A 78 -3.73 7.05 0.66
C TYR A 78 -5.07 6.65 1.28
N ASN A 79 -5.91 7.61 1.65
CA ASN A 79 -7.26 7.36 2.17
C ASN A 79 -8.08 6.51 1.20
N ARG A 80 -7.97 6.76 -0.11
CA ARG A 80 -8.68 6.02 -1.17
C ARG A 80 -8.37 4.52 -1.19
N LEU A 81 -7.25 4.07 -0.60
CA LEU A 81 -6.98 2.64 -0.45
C LEU A 81 -7.93 1.96 0.55
N PHE A 82 -8.60 2.71 1.43
CA PHE A 82 -9.41 2.18 2.53
C PHE A 82 -10.93 2.29 2.33
N ASP A 83 -11.41 2.97 1.29
CA ASP A 83 -12.84 3.24 1.04
C ASP A 83 -13.74 1.99 1.10
N ASP A 84 -13.23 0.84 0.65
CA ASP A 84 -13.98 -0.43 0.58
C ASP A 84 -13.43 -1.49 1.55
N VAL A 85 -12.70 -1.07 2.59
CA VAL A 85 -12.08 -2.00 3.56
C VAL A 85 -13.01 -2.21 4.74
N GLU A 86 -13.60 -3.39 4.83
CA GLU A 86 -14.29 -3.84 6.04
C GLU A 86 -13.36 -4.75 6.83
N LEU A 87 -13.01 -4.33 8.04
CA LEU A 87 -12.25 -5.16 8.97
C LEU A 87 -13.21 -6.05 9.77
N PRO A 88 -12.84 -7.31 10.06
CA PRO A 88 -13.71 -8.23 10.80
C PRO A 88 -13.97 -7.72 12.22
N GLU A 89 -15.05 -8.16 12.85
CA GLU A 89 -15.29 -7.90 14.27
C GLU A 89 -14.20 -8.58 15.13
N PRO A 90 -13.71 -7.94 16.21
CA PRO A 90 -12.68 -8.53 17.07
C PRO A 90 -13.11 -9.89 17.64
N ASP A 91 -12.28 -10.92 17.46
CA ASP A 91 -12.55 -12.27 17.93
C ASP A 91 -11.36 -12.82 18.74
N PRO A 92 -11.53 -13.11 20.04
CA PRO A 92 -10.47 -13.69 20.88
C PRO A 92 -9.91 -15.03 20.39
N GLU A 93 -10.68 -15.83 19.63
CA GLU A 93 -10.21 -17.15 19.16
C GLU A 93 -9.35 -17.03 17.90
N THR A 94 -9.57 -16.00 17.09
CA THR A 94 -8.94 -15.85 15.77
C THR A 94 -8.11 -14.57 15.61
N TRP A 95 -7.93 -13.77 16.67
CA TRP A 95 -7.24 -12.48 16.62
C TRP A 95 -5.88 -12.53 15.91
N GLN A 96 -5.10 -13.60 16.09
CA GLN A 96 -3.80 -13.75 15.44
C GLN A 96 -3.93 -13.80 13.90
N GLU A 97 -4.89 -14.55 13.39
CA GLU A 97 -5.16 -14.61 11.94
C GLU A 97 -5.82 -13.31 11.46
N GLN A 98 -6.69 -12.68 12.24
CA GLN A 98 -7.25 -11.36 11.90
C GLN A 98 -6.16 -10.29 11.72
N ILE A 99 -5.13 -10.30 12.57
CA ILE A 99 -3.95 -9.41 12.41
C ILE A 99 -3.14 -9.76 11.18
N LYS A 100 -2.98 -11.05 10.89
CA LYS A 100 -2.27 -11.48 9.69
C LYS A 100 -3.00 -11.05 8.41
N ASP A 101 -4.31 -11.24 8.36
CA ASP A 101 -5.16 -10.83 7.25
C ASP A 101 -5.13 -9.31 7.05
N PHE A 102 -5.19 -8.53 8.14
CA PHE A 102 -5.01 -7.08 8.07
C PHE A 102 -3.70 -6.69 7.36
N ALA A 103 -2.58 -7.31 7.73
CA ALA A 103 -1.28 -7.02 7.15
C ALA A 103 -1.14 -7.50 5.70
N ARG A 104 -1.70 -8.69 5.37
CA ARG A 104 -1.74 -9.23 4.00
C ARG A 104 -2.53 -8.30 3.07
N ASP A 105 -3.73 -7.92 3.48
CA ASP A 105 -4.60 -7.06 2.68
C ASP A 105 -3.99 -5.67 2.53
N GLY A 106 -3.38 -5.14 3.60
CA GLY A 106 -2.64 -3.88 3.55
C GLY A 106 -1.47 -3.92 2.57
N ARG A 107 -0.62 -4.95 2.61
CA ARG A 107 0.45 -5.17 1.63
C ARG A 107 -0.10 -5.26 0.21
N GLN A 108 -1.16 -6.03 -0.02
CA GLN A 108 -1.78 -6.14 -1.35
C GLN A 108 -2.27 -4.78 -1.86
N ARG A 109 -2.93 -3.98 -1.02
CA ARG A 109 -3.39 -2.63 -1.39
C ARG A 109 -2.22 -1.70 -1.76
N LEU A 110 -1.16 -1.71 -0.96
CA LEU A 110 0.05 -0.91 -1.22
C LEU A 110 0.77 -1.35 -2.50
N LEU A 111 0.70 -2.63 -2.87
CA LEU A 111 1.28 -3.15 -4.12
C LEU A 111 0.42 -2.89 -5.37
N ARG A 112 -0.84 -2.44 -5.24
CA ARG A 112 -1.71 -2.17 -6.39
C ARG A 112 -1.21 -1.03 -7.26
N HIS A 113 -0.55 -0.06 -6.65
CA HIS A 113 -0.05 1.15 -7.31
C HIS A 113 1.42 1.37 -6.99
N ARG A 114 2.16 1.79 -8.00
CA ARG A 114 3.61 2.04 -7.89
C ARG A 114 3.90 3.05 -6.79
N ASP A 115 4.96 2.84 -6.01
CA ASP A 115 5.41 3.75 -4.94
C ASP A 115 4.36 4.07 -3.84
N MET A 116 3.21 3.39 -3.76
CA MET A 116 2.23 3.68 -2.69
C MET A 116 2.76 3.35 -1.29
N ALA A 117 3.62 2.34 -1.13
CA ALA A 117 4.30 2.10 0.14
C ALA A 117 5.16 3.29 0.59
N ARG A 118 5.83 3.98 -0.36
CA ARG A 118 6.61 5.20 -0.09
C ARG A 118 5.70 6.36 0.31
N ILE A 119 4.50 6.45 -0.27
CA ILE A 119 3.49 7.45 0.09
C ILE A 119 2.96 7.18 1.49
N SER A 120 2.59 5.92 1.79
CA SER A 120 2.08 5.48 3.11
C SER A 120 3.01 5.93 4.25
N MET A 121 4.30 5.62 4.15
CA MET A 121 5.29 5.97 5.18
C MET A 121 5.47 7.46 5.46
N GLN A 122 5.06 8.33 4.52
CA GLN A 122 5.17 9.78 4.68
C GLN A 122 3.94 10.40 5.35
N HIS A 123 2.88 9.62 5.56
CA HIS A 123 1.62 10.12 6.08
C HIS A 123 1.26 9.41 7.38
N VAL A 124 0.74 10.20 8.31
CA VAL A 124 0.24 9.68 9.58
C VAL A 124 -1.21 9.24 9.39
N PRO A 125 -1.58 7.97 9.70
CA PRO A 125 -2.90 7.41 9.40
C PRO A 125 -4.00 7.83 10.40
N PHE A 126 -3.94 9.07 10.91
CA PHE A 126 -4.91 9.61 11.89
C PHE A 126 -5.84 10.66 11.26
N THR A 127 -6.31 10.40 10.05
CA THR A 127 -7.41 11.14 9.41
C THR A 127 -8.76 10.62 9.89
N ALA A 128 -9.82 11.43 9.77
CA ALA A 128 -11.16 11.02 10.20
C ALA A 128 -11.63 9.74 9.49
N GLU A 129 -11.20 9.55 8.25
CA GLU A 129 -11.48 8.40 7.40
C GLU A 129 -10.76 7.14 7.89
N LEU A 130 -9.54 7.26 8.42
CA LEU A 130 -8.72 6.11 8.83
C LEU A 130 -8.89 5.70 10.29
N LEU A 131 -9.35 6.62 11.16
CA LEU A 131 -9.56 6.36 12.59
C LEU A 131 -10.41 5.10 12.88
N PRO A 132 -11.52 4.80 12.16
CA PRO A 132 -12.28 3.59 12.38
C PRO A 132 -11.48 2.29 12.15
N HIS A 133 -10.55 2.29 11.19
CA HIS A 133 -9.70 1.13 10.91
C HIS A 133 -8.65 0.94 12.01
N VAL A 134 -8.08 2.04 12.51
CA VAL A 134 -7.13 2.00 13.63
C VAL A 134 -7.82 1.52 14.91
N GLU A 135 -9.02 2.04 15.20
CA GLU A 135 -9.82 1.61 16.36
C GLU A 135 -10.13 0.11 16.26
N ARG A 136 -10.49 -0.38 15.07
CA ARG A 136 -10.77 -1.80 14.87
C ARG A 136 -9.54 -2.68 15.05
N LEU A 137 -8.38 -2.25 14.54
CA LEU A 137 -7.10 -2.95 14.73
C LEU A 137 -6.76 -3.07 16.23
N PHE A 138 -6.91 -1.99 17.00
CA PHE A 138 -6.71 -2.04 18.45
C PHE A 138 -7.75 -2.92 19.14
N GLY A 139 -8.99 -2.94 18.68
CA GLY A 139 -10.01 -3.87 19.15
C GLY A 139 -9.59 -5.33 19.01
N ILE A 140 -9.07 -5.72 17.84
CA ILE A 140 -8.57 -7.08 17.57
C ILE A 140 -7.41 -7.43 18.50
N LEU A 141 -6.42 -6.55 18.64
CA LEU A 141 -5.28 -6.76 19.54
C LEU A 141 -5.72 -6.93 21.00
N ARG A 142 -6.67 -6.10 21.48
CA ARG A 142 -7.23 -6.21 22.83
C ARG A 142 -8.06 -7.48 23.03
N ALA A 143 -8.78 -7.94 22.00
CA ALA A 143 -9.52 -9.21 22.06
C ALA A 143 -8.58 -10.40 22.28
N GLY A 144 -7.34 -10.33 21.79
CA GLY A 144 -6.27 -11.29 22.09
C GLY A 144 -5.69 -11.22 23.51
N GLY A 145 -6.20 -10.35 24.37
CA GLY A 145 -5.74 -10.20 25.76
C GLY A 145 -4.44 -9.40 25.91
N LEU A 146 -4.03 -8.65 24.88
CA LEU A 146 -2.81 -7.84 24.93
C LEU A 146 -3.01 -6.64 25.88
N PRO A 147 -2.05 -6.35 26.78
CA PRO A 147 -2.07 -5.16 27.62
C PRO A 147 -2.06 -3.87 26.79
N ASP A 148 -2.68 -2.80 27.29
CA ASP A 148 -2.83 -1.52 26.57
C ASP A 148 -1.50 -0.96 26.02
N ARG A 149 -0.41 -1.05 26.81
CA ARG A 149 0.93 -0.64 26.38
C ARG A 149 1.42 -1.45 25.17
N VAL A 150 1.16 -2.75 25.16
CA VAL A 150 1.57 -3.65 24.06
C VAL A 150 0.71 -3.37 22.85
N THR A 151 -0.60 -3.24 23.01
CA THR A 151 -1.54 -2.92 21.93
C THR A 151 -1.16 -1.64 21.17
N ALA A 152 -0.85 -0.56 21.88
CA ALA A 152 -0.49 0.71 21.26
C ALA A 152 0.79 0.59 20.39
N ILE A 153 1.81 -0.11 20.89
CA ILE A 153 3.07 -0.32 20.17
C ILE A 153 2.93 -1.37 19.07
N ALA A 154 2.07 -2.37 19.26
CA ALA A 154 1.82 -3.44 18.30
C ALA A 154 1.23 -2.89 17.00
N GLY A 155 0.27 -1.95 17.08
CA GLY A 155 -0.27 -1.32 15.88
C GLY A 155 0.80 -0.59 15.06
N ASP A 156 1.65 0.19 15.71
CA ASP A 156 2.78 0.89 15.07
C ASP A 156 3.80 -0.09 14.46
N LEU A 157 4.15 -1.15 15.20
CA LEU A 157 5.08 -2.20 14.74
C LEU A 157 4.54 -2.94 13.51
N LEU A 158 3.26 -3.32 13.51
CA LEU A 158 2.61 -4.03 12.42
C LEU A 158 2.59 -3.17 11.15
N SER A 159 2.19 -1.90 11.28
CA SER A 159 2.21 -0.94 10.17
C SER A 159 3.62 -0.72 9.64
N THR A 160 4.60 -0.51 10.53
CA THR A 160 6.01 -0.31 10.17
C THR A 160 6.59 -1.53 9.43
N TYR A 161 6.30 -2.74 9.90
CA TYR A 161 6.73 -3.97 9.23
C TYR A 161 6.10 -4.10 7.85
N MET A 162 4.78 -3.94 7.76
CA MET A 162 4.02 -4.05 6.52
C MET A 162 4.52 -3.04 5.47
N GLU A 163 4.60 -1.77 5.84
CA GLU A 163 5.07 -0.70 4.96
C GLU A 163 6.54 -0.87 4.58
N GLY A 164 7.40 -1.18 5.56
CA GLY A 164 8.83 -1.40 5.37
C GLY A 164 9.12 -2.52 4.39
N PHE A 165 8.48 -3.66 4.61
CA PHE A 165 8.60 -4.80 3.73
C PHE A 165 8.09 -4.48 2.32
N THR A 166 6.91 -3.86 2.22
CA THR A 166 6.29 -3.54 0.93
C THR A 166 7.10 -2.49 0.16
N LEU A 167 7.72 -1.52 0.85
CA LEU A 167 8.60 -0.55 0.24
C LEU A 167 9.86 -1.22 -0.31
N GLU A 168 10.53 -2.06 0.49
CA GLU A 168 11.71 -2.80 0.03
C GLU A 168 11.37 -3.66 -1.20
N GLU A 169 10.27 -4.42 -1.13
CA GLU A 169 9.77 -5.21 -2.25
C GLU A 169 9.53 -4.35 -3.50
N SER A 170 8.85 -3.21 -3.35
CA SER A 170 8.55 -2.30 -4.47
C SER A 170 9.83 -1.70 -5.06
N MET A 171 10.79 -1.29 -4.22
CA MET A 171 12.08 -0.76 -4.66
C MET A 171 12.89 -1.79 -5.44
N TRP A 172 12.84 -3.06 -5.03
CA TRP A 172 13.46 -4.15 -5.75
C TRP A 172 12.74 -4.40 -7.07
N GLN A 173 11.40 -4.51 -7.10
CA GLN A 173 10.63 -4.67 -8.33
C GLN A 173 10.93 -3.58 -9.37
N ASP A 174 11.03 -2.31 -8.95
CA ASP A 174 11.35 -1.20 -9.85
C ASP A 174 12.79 -1.24 -10.37
N ARG A 175 13.77 -1.60 -9.52
CA ARG A 175 15.16 -1.83 -9.96
C ARG A 175 15.30 -3.06 -10.87
N MET A 176 14.41 -4.02 -10.73
CA MET A 176 14.48 -5.35 -11.32
C MET A 176 13.71 -5.50 -12.63
N LYS A 177 13.08 -4.44 -13.15
CA LYS A 177 12.56 -4.43 -14.53
C LYS A 177 13.64 -4.82 -15.57
N ASP A 178 14.92 -4.70 -15.21
CA ASP A 178 16.10 -5.14 -16.00
C ASP A 178 16.80 -6.44 -15.51
N SER A 179 16.41 -7.06 -14.38
CA SER A 179 16.96 -8.33 -13.85
C SER A 179 16.12 -8.88 -12.70
N SER A 180 15.67 -10.14 -12.70
CA SER A 180 14.80 -10.69 -11.64
C SER A 180 15.50 -10.93 -10.28
N TRP A 181 14.76 -10.89 -9.16
CA TRP A 181 15.25 -11.28 -7.82
C TRP A 181 15.88 -12.67 -7.81
N THR A 182 15.36 -13.60 -8.61
CA THR A 182 15.97 -14.92 -8.80
C THR A 182 17.40 -14.86 -9.38
N VAL A 183 17.75 -13.86 -10.19
CA VAL A 183 19.11 -13.68 -10.74
C VAL A 183 20.06 -13.06 -9.71
N ILE A 184 19.59 -12.09 -8.91
CA ILE A 184 20.42 -11.53 -7.82
C ILE A 184 20.56 -12.54 -6.69
N GLY A 185 19.47 -13.23 -6.33
CA GLY A 185 19.44 -14.29 -5.34
C GLY A 185 20.44 -15.38 -5.68
N SER A 186 20.39 -15.93 -6.90
CA SER A 186 21.38 -16.92 -7.37
C SER A 186 22.81 -16.39 -7.43
N ARG A 187 23.04 -15.11 -7.76
CA ARG A 187 24.39 -14.50 -7.68
C ARG A 187 24.90 -14.39 -6.24
N LEU A 188 24.04 -13.99 -5.30
CA LEU A 188 24.36 -13.88 -3.89
C LEU A 188 24.58 -15.26 -3.26
N GLU A 189 23.74 -16.24 -3.62
CA GLU A 189 23.88 -17.64 -3.21
C GLU A 189 25.26 -18.18 -3.61
N ASN A 190 25.62 -18.05 -4.89
CA ASN A 190 26.91 -18.49 -5.40
C ASN A 190 28.07 -17.73 -4.74
N TYR A 191 27.91 -16.43 -4.48
CA TYR A 191 28.90 -15.64 -3.78
C TYR A 191 29.11 -16.13 -2.33
N PHE A 192 28.03 -16.34 -1.57
CA PHE A 192 28.12 -16.82 -0.19
C PHE A 192 28.67 -18.24 -0.12
N ALA A 193 28.26 -19.13 -1.03
CA ALA A 193 28.80 -20.49 -1.14
C ALA A 193 30.32 -20.50 -1.48
N SER A 194 30.84 -19.45 -2.12
CA SER A 194 32.27 -19.31 -2.41
C SER A 194 33.12 -18.80 -1.25
N LEU A 195 32.50 -18.35 -0.14
CA LEU A 195 33.24 -17.81 1.00
C LEU A 195 33.98 -18.92 1.77
N PRO A 196 35.15 -18.63 2.37
CA PRO A 196 35.86 -19.58 3.22
C PRO A 196 35.01 -19.97 4.46
N PRO A 197 34.59 -21.23 4.62
CA PRO A 197 33.65 -21.64 5.68
C PRO A 197 34.28 -21.61 7.08
N ASP A 198 35.61 -21.67 7.18
CA ASP A 198 36.36 -21.48 8.42
C ASP A 198 36.26 -20.04 8.96
N ARG A 199 36.05 -19.06 8.07
CA ARG A 199 35.90 -17.65 8.43
C ARG A 199 34.44 -17.18 8.44
N PHE A 200 33.60 -17.75 7.59
CA PHE A 200 32.19 -17.35 7.42
C PHE A 200 31.24 -18.53 7.56
N PRO A 201 31.31 -19.32 8.65
CA PRO A 201 30.55 -20.57 8.78
C PRO A 201 29.04 -20.37 8.66
N ASN A 202 28.51 -19.27 9.22
CA ASN A 202 27.07 -18.98 9.21
C ASN A 202 26.57 -18.50 7.84
N LEU A 203 27.32 -17.65 7.15
CA LEU A 203 26.90 -17.15 5.82
C LEU A 203 26.87 -18.27 4.80
N VAL A 204 27.86 -19.17 4.84
CA VAL A 204 27.88 -20.36 4.00
C VAL A 204 26.71 -21.29 4.35
N ALA A 205 26.48 -21.54 5.64
CA ALA A 205 25.42 -22.45 6.08
C ALA A 205 23.99 -21.94 5.80
N LEU A 206 23.77 -20.62 5.81
CA LEU A 206 22.45 -20.00 5.66
C LEU A 206 22.22 -19.40 4.26
N ALA A 207 23.17 -19.53 3.33
CA ALA A 207 23.14 -18.88 2.02
C ALA A 207 21.81 -19.11 1.28
N ASP A 208 21.38 -20.37 1.19
CA ASP A 208 20.14 -20.79 0.53
C ASP A 208 18.90 -20.14 1.18
N LEU A 209 18.80 -20.20 2.51
CA LEU A 209 17.67 -19.60 3.26
C LEU A 209 17.58 -18.07 3.13
N MET A 210 18.71 -17.39 2.90
CA MET A 210 18.73 -15.93 2.77
C MET A 210 18.19 -15.44 1.43
N VAL A 211 18.32 -16.24 0.36
CA VAL A 211 18.14 -15.79 -1.03
C VAL A 211 17.17 -16.64 -1.87
N GLY A 212 16.88 -17.87 -1.44
CA GLY A 212 16.04 -18.82 -2.18
C GLY A 212 14.55 -18.61 -2.01
N GLU A 213 14.13 -17.91 -0.95
CA GLU A 213 12.71 -17.76 -0.59
C GLU A 213 12.01 -16.60 -1.31
N THR A 214 10.71 -16.78 -1.57
CA THR A 214 9.85 -15.76 -2.19
C THR A 214 9.55 -14.61 -1.22
N ASN A 215 9.17 -13.44 -1.76
CA ASN A 215 8.72 -12.33 -0.93
C ASN A 215 7.50 -12.69 -0.08
N ASP A 216 6.58 -13.49 -0.62
CA ASP A 216 5.40 -13.95 0.13
C ASP A 216 5.80 -14.81 1.33
N TYR A 217 6.71 -15.76 1.14
CA TYR A 217 7.20 -16.59 2.24
C TYR A 217 7.87 -15.73 3.32
N ARG A 218 8.75 -14.81 2.90
CA ARG A 218 9.48 -13.92 3.83
C ARG A 218 8.53 -13.01 4.59
N PHE A 219 7.51 -12.47 3.92
CA PHE A 219 6.49 -11.63 4.53
C PHE A 219 5.71 -12.40 5.59
N GLU A 220 5.22 -13.59 5.26
CA GLU A 220 4.46 -14.45 6.17
C GLU A 220 5.30 -14.89 7.36
N LEU A 221 6.57 -15.29 7.15
CA LEU A 221 7.44 -15.71 8.24
C LEU A 221 7.74 -14.57 9.23
N GLY A 222 8.04 -13.36 8.73
CA GLY A 222 8.27 -12.20 9.60
C GLY A 222 7.00 -11.79 10.35
N LEU A 223 5.84 -11.88 9.71
CA LEU A 223 4.55 -11.61 10.32
C LEU A 223 4.21 -12.63 11.41
N ASP A 224 4.46 -13.92 11.16
CA ASP A 224 4.30 -14.99 12.15
C ASP A 224 5.23 -14.82 13.35
N ILE A 225 6.49 -14.41 13.14
CA ILE A 225 7.43 -14.06 14.21
C ILE A 225 6.85 -12.92 15.08
N ILE A 226 6.35 -11.85 14.46
CA ILE A 226 5.77 -10.69 15.17
C ILE A 226 4.53 -11.13 15.97
N VAL A 227 3.59 -11.81 15.33
CA VAL A 227 2.32 -12.21 15.95
C VAL A 227 2.54 -13.20 17.10
N ARG A 228 3.44 -14.18 16.96
CA ARG A 228 3.82 -15.08 18.07
C ARG A 228 4.49 -14.32 19.21
N GLY A 229 5.34 -13.34 18.90
CA GLY A 229 5.94 -12.45 19.88
C GLY A 229 4.88 -11.67 20.65
N LEU A 230 3.90 -11.09 19.95
CA LEU A 230 2.76 -10.40 20.56
C LEU A 230 1.91 -11.32 21.43
N ALA A 231 1.64 -12.54 20.96
CA ALA A 231 0.86 -13.53 21.71
C ALA A 231 1.49 -13.90 23.06
N SER A 232 2.83 -13.82 23.18
CA SER A 232 3.52 -14.05 24.45
C SER A 232 3.22 -13.00 25.54
N TYR A 233 2.70 -11.83 25.16
CA TYR A 233 2.24 -10.78 26.08
C TYR A 233 0.76 -10.92 26.44
N GLY A 234 -0.01 -11.71 25.69
CA GLY A 234 -1.38 -12.05 26.06
C GLY A 234 -1.39 -12.77 27.39
N THR A 235 -2.39 -12.52 28.22
CA THR A 235 -2.51 -13.16 29.53
C THR A 235 -2.47 -14.69 29.37
N HIS A 236 -1.36 -15.30 29.80
CA HIS A 236 -1.47 -16.61 30.41
C HIS A 236 -2.37 -16.38 31.62
N SER A 237 -3.55 -16.97 31.60
CA SER A 237 -4.44 -17.05 32.75
C SER A 237 -3.75 -17.89 33.82
N ASP A 238 -2.67 -17.38 34.43
CA ASP A 238 -2.14 -17.93 35.67
C ASP A 238 -3.06 -17.47 36.79
N SER A 239 -3.83 -18.45 37.23
CA SER A 239 -4.56 -18.58 38.47
C SER A 239 -3.69 -18.26 39.70
N ASP A 240 -3.36 -16.99 39.91
CA ASP A 240 -2.66 -16.48 41.09
C ASP A 240 -3.55 -15.51 41.89
N GLN A 241 -4.82 -15.91 42.13
CA GLN A 241 -5.72 -15.20 43.06
C GLN A 241 -6.50 -16.10 44.04
N ASP A 242 -6.23 -17.41 44.11
CA ASP A 242 -6.85 -18.28 45.12
C ASP A 242 -5.77 -19.00 45.95
N GLU A 243 -5.25 -18.32 46.99
CA GLU A 243 -4.92 -18.91 48.31
C GLU A 243 -4.21 -17.85 49.20
N ALA A 244 -4.95 -16.79 49.52
CA ALA A 244 -4.69 -15.99 50.71
C ALA A 244 -6.02 -15.48 51.26
N SER A 245 -6.77 -16.38 51.91
CA SER A 245 -7.85 -16.05 52.84
C SER A 245 -7.74 -16.94 54.07
#